data_AF-A0A936CA66-F1
#
_entry.id   AF-A0A936CA66-F1
#
_cell.length_a   1.000
_cell.length_b   1.000
_cell.length_c   1.000
_cell.angle_alpha   90.00
_cell.angle_beta   90.00
_cell.angle_gamma   90.00
#
_symmetry.space_group_name_H-M   'P 1'
#
loop_
_entity.id
_entity.type
_entity.pdbx_description
1 polymer ?
#
loop_
_entity_poly.entity_id
_entity_poly.type
_entity_poly.pdbx_seq_one_letter_code
_entity_poly.pdbx_strand_id
1 'polypeptide(L)'
;MTAPSSGFSSELATAVAEYRVHGNIAHLKQHLESLARAATPDAVIVAAEPYKDDPEIVAPLYEAVVEAQPDNARALVMLANAYWLLGLGPDVVAGLASRAIAADPANRGAWHLWALAESDPRQRVGRWQQVVARFPGDDLALANVADNATGVAGNEQDYDMLDLAVASYESLLERATEPSQRQALDTALKALKGWKF
;
A
#
# COMPACT_ATOMS: atom_id res chain seq x y z
N MET A 1 -9.03 -31.42 16.45
CA MET A 1 -7.57 -31.67 16.33
C MET A 1 -6.91 -30.36 15.94
N THR A 2 -6.25 -29.71 16.89
CA THR A 2 -5.63 -28.39 16.78
C THR A 2 -4.13 -28.55 17.03
N ALA A 3 -3.32 -28.37 15.97
CA ALA A 3 -1.99 -27.72 15.95
C ALA A 3 -1.13 -28.18 14.74
N PRO A 4 -1.37 -27.63 13.53
CA PRO A 4 -0.35 -27.60 12.47
C PRO A 4 0.40 -26.26 12.39
N SER A 5 -0.03 -25.22 13.13
CA SER A 5 0.50 -23.85 13.00
C SER A 5 1.94 -23.66 13.48
N SER A 6 2.37 -24.39 14.52
CA SER A 6 3.72 -24.22 15.09
C SER A 6 4.84 -24.77 14.19
N GLY A 7 4.54 -25.78 13.36
CA GLY A 7 5.51 -26.36 12.43
C GLY A 7 5.86 -25.40 11.30
N PHE A 8 4.83 -24.87 10.62
CA PHE A 8 4.99 -23.93 9.52
C PHE A 8 5.78 -22.68 9.94
N SER A 9 5.45 -22.05 11.07
CA SER A 9 6.18 -20.86 11.55
C SER A 9 7.67 -21.15 11.79
N SER A 10 7.99 -22.34 12.31
CA SER A 10 9.39 -22.74 12.54
C SER A 10 10.13 -22.98 11.22
N GLU A 11 9.51 -23.68 10.27
CA GLU A 11 10.09 -23.95 8.96
C GLU A 11 10.30 -22.66 8.16
N LEU A 12 9.33 -21.74 8.19
CA LEU A 12 9.46 -20.40 7.61
C LEU A 12 10.63 -19.64 8.22
N ALA A 13 10.75 -19.64 9.55
CA ALA A 13 11.85 -18.95 10.23
C ALA A 13 13.22 -19.52 9.83
N THR A 14 13.33 -20.84 9.68
CA THR A 14 14.56 -21.48 9.18
C THR A 14 14.87 -21.06 7.74
N ALA A 15 13.90 -21.11 6.83
CA ALA A 15 14.09 -20.69 5.44
C ALA A 15 14.53 -19.22 5.32
N VAL A 16 13.94 -18.34 6.13
CA VAL A 16 14.32 -16.92 6.18
C VAL A 16 15.73 -16.74 6.76
N ALA A 17 16.10 -17.49 7.81
CA ALA A 17 17.45 -17.43 8.36
C ALA A 17 18.50 -17.89 7.34
N GLU A 18 18.23 -18.99 6.62
CA GLU A 18 19.09 -19.48 5.55
C GLU A 18 19.26 -18.44 4.43
N TYR A 19 18.16 -17.80 4.01
CA TYR A 19 18.20 -16.73 3.02
C TYR A 19 19.04 -15.54 3.50
N ARG A 20 18.88 -15.10 4.74
CA ARG A 20 19.65 -13.98 5.31
C ARG A 20 21.16 -14.25 5.33
N VAL A 21 21.57 -15.52 5.41
CA VAL A 21 22.99 -15.91 5.35
C VAL A 21 23.51 -15.97 3.91
N HIS A 22 22.73 -16.53 2.98
CA HIS A 22 23.24 -16.88 1.65
C HIS A 22 22.78 -15.95 0.52
N GLY A 23 21.77 -15.11 0.74
CA GLY A 23 21.23 -14.16 -0.24
C GLY A 23 20.57 -14.80 -1.47
N ASN A 24 20.27 -16.10 -1.44
CA ASN A 24 19.71 -16.81 -2.59
C ASN A 24 18.19 -16.63 -2.67
N ILE A 25 17.76 -15.53 -3.31
CA ILE A 25 16.34 -15.17 -3.44
C ILE A 25 15.53 -16.18 -4.27
N ALA A 26 16.14 -16.79 -5.29
CA ALA A 26 15.46 -17.77 -6.14
C ALA A 26 15.13 -19.05 -5.35
N HIS A 27 16.08 -19.52 -4.54
CA HIS A 27 15.86 -20.64 -3.63
C HIS A 27 14.81 -20.31 -2.56
N LEU A 28 14.90 -19.13 -1.95
CA LEU A 28 13.90 -18.68 -0.97
C LEU A 28 12.50 -18.74 -1.58
N LYS A 29 12.29 -18.09 -2.73
CA LYS A 29 10.98 -18.01 -3.37
C LYS A 29 10.39 -19.40 -3.60
N GLN A 30 11.14 -20.30 -4.24
CA GLN A 30 10.68 -21.65 -4.51
C GLN A 30 10.35 -22.43 -3.22
N HIS A 31 11.18 -22.28 -2.18
CA HIS A 31 10.97 -22.93 -0.91
C HIS A 31 9.72 -22.42 -0.20
N LEU A 32 9.53 -21.09 -0.13
CA LEU A 32 8.38 -20.46 0.52
C LEU A 32 7.07 -20.79 -0.18
N GLU A 33 7.03 -20.78 -1.52
CA GLU A 33 5.84 -21.20 -2.28
C GLU A 33 5.44 -22.65 -1.97
N SER A 34 6.43 -23.56 -1.96
CA SER A 34 6.19 -24.97 -1.65
C SER A 34 5.69 -25.15 -0.22
N LEU A 35 6.31 -24.46 0.73
CA LEU A 35 5.93 -24.52 2.14
C LEU A 35 4.52 -23.97 2.36
N ALA A 36 4.20 -22.82 1.74
CA ALA A 36 2.89 -22.16 1.88
C ALA A 36 1.76 -23.01 1.30
N ARG A 37 1.96 -23.67 0.15
CA ARG A 37 0.97 -24.57 -0.46
C ARG A 37 0.69 -25.83 0.36
N ALA A 38 1.60 -26.23 1.24
CA ALA A 38 1.41 -27.37 2.14
C ALA A 38 0.66 -26.98 3.43
N ALA A 39 0.47 -25.69 3.70
CA ALA A 39 -0.18 -25.17 4.89
C ALA A 39 -1.58 -24.62 4.59
N THR A 40 -2.40 -24.48 5.63
CA THR A 40 -3.68 -23.75 5.51
C THR A 40 -3.42 -22.26 5.33
N PRO A 41 -4.21 -21.52 4.51
CA PRO A 41 -4.02 -20.09 4.31
C PRO A 41 -3.95 -19.27 5.62
N ASP A 42 -4.78 -19.60 6.61
CA ASP A 42 -4.77 -18.90 7.91
C ASP A 42 -3.44 -19.09 8.66
N ALA A 43 -2.84 -20.28 8.59
CA ALA A 43 -1.53 -20.54 9.19
C ALA A 43 -0.43 -19.74 8.47
N VAL A 44 -0.49 -19.65 7.14
CA VAL A 44 0.43 -18.83 6.34
C VAL A 44 0.31 -17.36 6.72
N ILE A 45 -0.92 -16.82 6.80
CA ILE A 45 -1.19 -15.42 7.18
C ILE A 45 -0.61 -15.11 8.56
N VAL A 46 -0.87 -15.96 9.56
CA VAL A 46 -0.38 -15.78 10.94
C VAL A 46 1.16 -15.79 10.98
N ALA A 47 1.79 -16.72 10.29
CA ALA A 47 3.24 -16.86 10.28
C ALA A 47 3.96 -15.81 9.44
N ALA A 48 3.27 -15.16 8.49
CA ALA A 48 3.81 -14.07 7.69
C ALA A 48 3.86 -12.73 8.46
N GLU A 49 3.07 -12.54 9.51
CA GLU A 49 2.96 -11.25 10.24
C GLU A 49 4.32 -10.68 10.73
N PRO A 50 5.26 -11.47 11.27
CA PRO A 50 6.59 -10.97 11.68
C PRO A 50 7.43 -10.44 10.52
N TYR A 51 7.09 -10.79 9.28
CA TYR A 51 7.83 -10.46 8.06
C TYR A 51 7.09 -9.45 7.17
N LYS A 52 6.02 -8.81 7.66
CA LYS A 52 5.15 -7.93 6.85
C LYS A 52 5.87 -6.80 6.11
N ASP A 53 7.04 -6.41 6.58
CA ASP A 53 7.88 -5.35 6.01
C ASP A 53 9.00 -5.89 5.09
N ASP A 54 9.10 -7.23 4.92
CA ASP A 54 10.08 -7.92 4.07
C ASP A 54 9.38 -8.45 2.80
N PRO A 55 9.22 -7.64 1.73
CA PRO A 55 8.34 -7.96 0.60
C PRO A 55 8.77 -9.22 -0.19
N GLU A 56 10.07 -9.54 -0.24
CA GLU A 56 10.59 -10.76 -0.85
C GLU A 56 10.23 -12.05 -0.07
N ILE A 57 9.92 -11.91 1.22
CA ILE A 57 9.44 -13.02 2.07
C ILE A 57 7.92 -13.13 1.93
N VAL A 58 7.20 -12.00 2.04
CA VAL A 58 5.73 -12.05 2.09
C VAL A 58 5.07 -12.30 0.74
N ALA A 59 5.67 -11.84 -0.37
CA ALA A 59 5.10 -12.04 -1.70
C ALA A 59 4.81 -13.52 -2.01
N PRO A 60 5.76 -14.47 -1.95
CA PRO A 60 5.48 -15.89 -2.24
C PRO A 60 4.48 -16.53 -1.28
N LEU A 61 4.40 -16.06 -0.02
CA LEU A 61 3.42 -16.54 0.94
C LEU A 61 2.01 -16.10 0.58
N TYR A 62 1.84 -14.81 0.27
CA TYR A 62 0.52 -14.27 -0.10
C TYR A 62 0.11 -14.66 -1.52
N GLU A 63 1.03 -14.98 -2.43
CA GLU A 63 0.72 -15.64 -3.71
C GLU A 63 -0.05 -16.95 -3.47
N ALA A 64 0.46 -17.82 -2.58
CA ALA A 64 -0.22 -19.07 -2.24
C ALA A 64 -1.56 -18.86 -1.51
N VAL A 65 -1.64 -17.86 -0.63
CA VAL A 65 -2.91 -17.50 0.05
C VAL A 65 -3.94 -17.01 -0.96
N VAL A 66 -3.57 -16.15 -1.90
CA VAL A 66 -4.48 -15.63 -2.94
C VAL A 66 -4.86 -16.73 -3.93
N GLU A 67 -3.98 -17.68 -4.23
CA GLU A 67 -4.30 -18.87 -5.03
C GLU A 67 -5.41 -19.71 -4.36
N ALA A 68 -5.30 -19.93 -3.04
CA ALA A 68 -6.29 -20.71 -2.28
C ALA A 68 -7.57 -19.93 -1.91
N GLN A 69 -7.47 -18.61 -1.76
CA GLN A 69 -8.55 -17.72 -1.34
C GLN A 69 -8.59 -16.49 -2.25
N PRO A 70 -9.11 -16.61 -3.50
CA PRO A 70 -9.00 -15.57 -4.51
C PRO A 70 -9.72 -14.26 -4.18
N ASP A 71 -10.69 -14.30 -3.25
CA ASP A 71 -11.49 -13.15 -2.81
C ASP A 71 -11.12 -12.69 -1.39
N ASN A 72 -9.99 -13.16 -0.82
CA ASN A 72 -9.53 -12.63 0.46
C ASN A 72 -8.93 -11.22 0.26
N ALA A 73 -9.74 -10.19 0.50
CA ALA A 73 -9.35 -8.79 0.30
C ALA A 73 -8.09 -8.39 1.08
N ARG A 74 -7.90 -8.90 2.31
CA ARG A 74 -6.69 -8.62 3.09
C ARG A 74 -5.46 -9.24 2.45
N ALA A 75 -5.55 -10.49 2.00
CA ALA A 75 -4.44 -11.17 1.33
C ALA A 75 -4.07 -10.49 0.00
N LEU A 76 -5.07 -10.07 -0.78
CA LEU A 76 -4.89 -9.30 -2.01
C LEU A 76 -4.16 -7.97 -1.75
N VAL A 77 -4.53 -7.25 -0.68
CA VAL A 77 -3.85 -6.00 -0.27
C VAL A 77 -2.40 -6.26 0.15
N MET A 78 -2.15 -7.29 0.95
CA MET A 78 -0.78 -7.65 1.37
C MET A 78 0.10 -8.02 0.17
N LEU A 79 -0.43 -8.80 -0.77
CA LEU A 79 0.28 -9.15 -2.00
C LEU A 79 0.54 -7.92 -2.88
N ALA A 80 -0.48 -7.08 -3.08
CA ALA A 80 -0.36 -5.85 -3.87
C ALA A 80 0.70 -4.89 -3.28
N ASN A 81 0.74 -4.74 -1.96
CA ASN A 81 1.75 -3.93 -1.29
C ASN A 81 3.16 -4.52 -1.46
N ALA A 82 3.32 -5.84 -1.31
CA ALA A 82 4.60 -6.50 -1.53
C ALA A 82 5.09 -6.32 -2.99
N TYR A 83 4.18 -6.46 -3.95
CA TYR A 83 4.49 -6.24 -5.36
C TYR A 83 4.85 -4.79 -5.69
N TRP A 84 4.20 -3.83 -5.05
CA TRP A 84 4.56 -2.42 -5.16
C TRP A 84 5.98 -2.18 -4.67
N LEU A 85 6.33 -2.69 -3.48
CA LEU A 85 7.66 -2.53 -2.88
C LEU A 85 8.77 -3.25 -3.68
N LEU A 86 8.44 -4.36 -4.34
CA LEU A 86 9.36 -5.08 -5.24
C LEU A 86 9.45 -4.46 -6.64
N GLY A 87 8.65 -3.43 -6.96
CA GLY A 87 8.68 -2.76 -8.25
C GLY A 87 8.09 -3.56 -9.41
N LEU A 88 7.12 -4.45 -9.15
CA LEU A 88 6.45 -5.23 -10.22
C LEU A 88 5.54 -4.37 -11.13
N GLY A 89 5.41 -3.09 -10.81
CA GLY A 89 4.76 -2.10 -11.66
C GLY A 89 3.29 -1.84 -11.31
N PRO A 90 2.78 -0.68 -11.74
CA PRO A 90 1.45 -0.19 -11.38
C PRO A 90 0.31 -1.10 -11.84
N ASP A 91 0.38 -1.67 -13.04
CA ASP A 91 -0.73 -2.46 -13.61
C ASP A 91 -1.07 -3.70 -12.77
N VAL A 92 -0.05 -4.43 -12.31
CA VAL A 92 -0.23 -5.63 -11.49
C VAL A 92 -0.80 -5.26 -10.13
N VAL A 93 -0.28 -4.19 -9.51
CA VAL A 93 -0.75 -3.69 -8.21
C VAL A 93 -2.19 -3.19 -8.31
N ALA A 94 -2.53 -2.44 -9.37
CA ALA A 94 -3.88 -1.96 -9.63
C ALA A 94 -4.86 -3.13 -9.81
N GLY A 95 -4.48 -4.17 -10.54
CA GLY A 95 -5.31 -5.36 -10.73
C GLY A 95 -5.64 -6.08 -9.41
N LEU A 96 -4.65 -6.27 -8.53
CA LEU A 96 -4.87 -6.86 -7.21
C LEU A 96 -5.70 -5.95 -6.30
N ALA A 97 -5.42 -4.65 -6.30
CA ALA A 97 -6.16 -3.68 -5.51
C ALA A 97 -7.64 -3.59 -5.94
N SER A 98 -7.93 -3.60 -7.24
CA SER A 98 -9.30 -3.64 -7.77
C SER A 98 -10.04 -4.91 -7.36
N ARG A 99 -9.38 -6.08 -7.37
CA ARG A 99 -9.96 -7.32 -6.85
C ARG A 99 -10.25 -7.22 -5.35
N ALA A 100 -9.35 -6.62 -4.57
CA ALA A 100 -9.55 -6.43 -3.15
C ALA A 100 -10.73 -5.49 -2.84
N ILE A 101 -10.90 -4.41 -3.62
CA ILE A 101 -12.07 -3.52 -3.52
C ILE A 101 -13.36 -4.27 -3.87
N ALA A 102 -13.34 -5.12 -4.91
CA ALA A 102 -14.51 -5.90 -5.30
C ALA A 102 -14.93 -6.91 -4.21
N ALA A 103 -13.97 -7.53 -3.54
CA ALA A 103 -14.21 -8.47 -2.46
C ALA A 103 -14.64 -7.78 -1.15
N ASP A 104 -14.02 -6.64 -0.81
CA ASP A 104 -14.38 -5.83 0.34
C ASP A 104 -14.29 -4.33 -0.01
N PRO A 105 -15.42 -3.70 -0.38
CA PRO A 105 -15.44 -2.28 -0.72
C PRO A 105 -15.09 -1.35 0.45
N ALA A 106 -15.09 -1.84 1.70
CA ALA A 106 -14.71 -1.06 2.89
C ALA A 106 -13.21 -1.18 3.22
N ASN A 107 -12.45 -2.00 2.49
CA ASN A 107 -11.03 -2.17 2.72
C ASN A 107 -10.24 -0.93 2.30
N ARG A 108 -9.92 -0.07 3.26
CA ARG A 108 -9.15 1.16 3.06
C ARG A 108 -7.80 0.93 2.35
N GLY A 109 -7.09 -0.14 2.71
CA GLY A 109 -5.78 -0.45 2.11
C GLY A 109 -5.88 -0.75 0.62
N ALA A 110 -6.96 -1.40 0.19
CA ALA A 110 -7.21 -1.69 -1.22
C ALA A 110 -7.42 -0.39 -2.02
N TRP A 111 -8.21 0.55 -1.49
CA TRP A 111 -8.42 1.86 -2.12
C TRP A 111 -7.13 2.69 -2.20
N HIS A 112 -6.29 2.63 -1.16
CA HIS A 112 -4.99 3.31 -1.14
C HIS A 112 -4.06 2.78 -2.23
N LEU A 113 -3.89 1.46 -2.33
CA LEU A 113 -3.04 0.84 -3.36
C LEU A 113 -3.60 1.06 -4.77
N TRP A 114 -4.92 1.04 -4.93
CA TRP A 114 -5.57 1.32 -6.21
C TRP A 114 -5.35 2.77 -6.67
N ALA A 115 -5.42 3.74 -5.75
CA ALA A 115 -5.12 5.14 -6.07
C ALA A 115 -3.63 5.34 -6.34
N LEU A 116 -2.76 4.78 -5.50
CA LEU A 116 -1.31 4.87 -5.64
C LEU A 116 -0.79 4.31 -6.97
N ALA A 117 -1.37 3.20 -7.44
CA ALA A 117 -0.98 2.53 -8.67
C ALA A 117 -1.46 3.22 -9.95
N GLU A 118 -2.20 4.32 -9.88
CA GLU A 118 -2.52 5.10 -11.08
C GLU A 118 -1.28 5.82 -11.59
N SER A 119 -0.89 5.55 -12.83
CA SER A 119 0.33 6.09 -13.41
C SER A 119 0.15 7.55 -13.86
N ASP A 120 -1.03 7.88 -14.39
CA ASP A 120 -1.34 9.23 -14.83
C ASP A 120 -1.50 10.18 -13.62
N PRO A 121 -0.67 11.24 -13.50
CA PRO A 121 -0.71 12.10 -12.32
C PRO A 121 -2.06 12.76 -12.05
N ARG A 122 -2.76 13.20 -13.10
CA ARG A 122 -4.04 13.88 -12.98
C ARG A 122 -5.15 12.91 -12.61
N GLN A 123 -5.18 11.73 -13.22
CA GLN A 123 -6.11 10.66 -12.83
C GLN A 123 -5.85 10.18 -11.41
N ARG A 124 -4.58 10.13 -10.97
CA ARG A 124 -4.21 9.75 -9.60
C ARG A 124 -4.76 10.72 -8.57
N VAL A 125 -4.74 12.04 -8.83
CA VAL A 125 -5.45 13.03 -7.99
C VAL A 125 -6.93 12.67 -7.90
N GLY A 126 -7.58 12.40 -9.03
CA GLY A 126 -8.98 12.00 -9.07
C GLY A 126 -9.28 10.71 -8.28
N ARG A 127 -8.38 9.72 -8.32
CA ARG A 127 -8.52 8.49 -7.51
C ARG A 127 -8.39 8.80 -6.02
N TRP A 128 -7.42 9.62 -5.60
CA TRP A 128 -7.29 10.00 -4.20
C TRP A 128 -8.48 10.81 -3.67
N GLN A 129 -9.09 11.67 -4.50
CA GLN A 129 -10.35 12.34 -4.15
C GLN A 129 -11.48 11.33 -3.90
N GLN A 130 -11.56 10.24 -4.69
CA GLN A 130 -12.52 9.15 -4.43
C GLN A 130 -12.23 8.45 -3.10
N VAL A 131 -10.96 8.23 -2.75
CA VAL A 131 -10.58 7.66 -1.45
C VAL A 131 -11.04 8.57 -0.30
N VAL A 132 -10.79 9.89 -0.39
CA VAL A 132 -11.22 10.86 0.63
C VAL A 132 -12.75 10.89 0.78
N ALA A 133 -13.48 10.86 -0.34
CA ALA A 133 -14.95 10.82 -0.32
C ALA A 133 -15.48 9.53 0.33
N ARG A 134 -14.79 8.40 0.13
CA ARG A 134 -15.16 7.09 0.67
C ARG A 134 -14.82 6.95 2.16
N PHE A 135 -13.70 7.52 2.59
CA PHE A 135 -13.20 7.46 3.96
C PHE A 135 -13.01 8.88 4.53
N PRO A 136 -14.11 9.57 4.91
CA PRO A 136 -14.01 10.88 5.53
C PRO A 136 -13.15 10.83 6.80
N GLY A 137 -12.21 11.77 6.93
CA GLY A 137 -11.23 11.80 8.03
C GLY A 137 -9.95 11.01 7.77
N ASP A 138 -9.79 10.42 6.58
CA ASP A 138 -8.54 9.82 6.17
C ASP A 138 -7.51 10.90 5.76
N ASP A 139 -6.78 11.40 6.74
CA ASP A 139 -5.79 12.45 6.54
C ASP A 139 -4.61 12.00 5.67
N LEU A 140 -4.30 10.70 5.60
CA LEU A 140 -3.30 10.18 4.68
C LEU A 140 -3.80 10.28 3.22
N ALA A 141 -5.05 9.92 2.95
CA ALA A 141 -5.62 10.09 1.63
C ALA A 141 -5.70 11.57 1.22
N LEU A 142 -6.05 12.46 2.16
CA LEU A 142 -6.09 13.89 1.91
C LEU A 142 -4.70 14.49 1.66
N ALA A 143 -3.67 14.03 2.38
CA ALA A 143 -2.28 14.37 2.09
C ALA A 143 -1.88 13.92 0.68
N ASN A 144 -2.28 12.71 0.26
CA ASN A 144 -2.03 12.26 -1.10
C ASN A 144 -2.77 13.09 -2.17
N VAL A 145 -3.98 13.60 -1.90
CA VAL A 145 -4.62 14.59 -2.78
C VAL A 145 -3.74 15.84 -2.90
N ALA A 146 -3.30 16.39 -1.77
CA ALA A 146 -2.51 17.62 -1.73
C ALA A 146 -1.17 17.48 -2.47
N ASP A 147 -0.43 16.41 -2.20
CA ASP A 147 0.88 16.13 -2.79
C ASP A 147 0.79 15.91 -4.31
N ASN A 148 -0.18 15.10 -4.76
CA ASN A 148 -0.37 14.83 -6.18
C ASN A 148 -0.90 16.06 -6.94
N ALA A 149 -1.82 16.82 -6.34
CA ALA A 149 -2.31 18.07 -6.93
C ALA A 149 -1.18 19.10 -7.05
N THR A 150 -0.29 19.21 -6.05
CA THR A 150 0.91 20.05 -6.12
C THR A 150 1.80 19.66 -7.30
N GLY A 151 2.04 18.35 -7.48
CA GLY A 151 2.84 17.84 -8.59
C GLY A 151 2.22 18.16 -9.96
N VAL A 152 0.91 17.97 -10.12
CA VAL A 152 0.19 18.31 -11.36
C VAL A 152 0.23 19.83 -11.60
N ALA A 153 -0.04 20.63 -10.58
CA ALA A 153 0.00 22.09 -10.67
C ALA A 153 1.35 22.58 -11.20
N GLY A 154 2.45 22.10 -10.61
CA GLY A 154 3.81 22.44 -11.02
C GLY A 154 4.14 22.02 -12.46
N ASN A 155 3.83 20.77 -12.82
CA ASN A 155 4.19 20.20 -14.11
C ASN A 155 3.35 20.72 -15.27
N GLU A 156 2.08 21.03 -15.01
CA GLU A 156 1.09 21.42 -16.03
C GLU A 156 0.75 22.91 -15.97
N GLN A 157 1.36 23.68 -15.06
CA GLN A 157 1.07 25.10 -14.81
C GLN A 157 -0.42 25.33 -14.51
N ASP A 158 -1.02 24.41 -13.76
CA ASP A 158 -2.46 24.35 -13.51
C ASP A 158 -2.80 25.05 -12.16
N TYR A 159 -3.43 26.22 -12.27
CA TYR A 159 -3.88 26.98 -11.10
C TYR A 159 -5.04 26.31 -10.36
N ASP A 160 -5.91 25.56 -11.03
CA ASP A 160 -7.01 24.85 -10.36
C ASP A 160 -6.45 23.72 -9.48
N MET A 161 -5.40 23.05 -9.96
CA MET A 161 -4.68 22.03 -9.16
C MET A 161 -3.87 22.65 -8.03
N LEU A 162 -3.33 23.86 -8.21
CA LEU A 162 -2.70 24.61 -7.12
C LEU A 162 -3.71 24.95 -6.02
N ASP A 163 -4.89 25.43 -6.41
CA ASP A 163 -5.97 25.76 -5.47
C ASP A 163 -6.47 24.50 -4.74
N LEU A 164 -6.61 23.36 -5.44
CA LEU A 164 -6.93 22.08 -4.82
C LEU A 164 -5.87 21.64 -3.81
N ALA A 165 -4.59 21.79 -4.13
CA ALA A 165 -3.49 21.46 -3.22
C ALA A 165 -3.53 22.33 -1.96
N VAL A 166 -3.67 23.65 -2.14
CA VAL A 166 -3.78 24.61 -1.03
C VAL A 166 -4.95 24.28 -0.13
N ALA A 167 -6.15 24.08 -0.68
CA ALA A 167 -7.34 23.75 0.10
C ALA A 167 -7.17 22.43 0.88
N SER A 168 -6.52 21.44 0.27
CA SER A 168 -6.27 20.14 0.92
C SER A 168 -5.30 20.28 2.10
N TYR A 169 -4.21 21.03 1.94
CA TYR A 169 -3.28 21.30 3.05
C TYR A 169 -3.88 22.19 4.15
N GLU A 170 -4.73 23.16 3.81
CA GLU A 170 -5.46 23.94 4.81
C GLU A 170 -6.36 23.05 5.67
N SER A 171 -7.11 22.13 5.04
CA SER A 171 -7.94 21.18 5.79
C SER A 171 -7.12 20.23 6.66
N LEU A 172 -5.92 19.82 6.22
CA LEU A 172 -4.98 19.07 7.07
C LEU A 172 -4.48 19.91 8.26
N LEU A 173 -4.19 21.20 8.05
CA LEU A 173 -3.72 22.09 9.11
C LEU A 173 -4.78 22.32 10.20
N GLU A 174 -6.05 22.38 9.81
CA GLU A 174 -7.17 22.47 10.74
C GLU A 174 -7.28 21.21 11.63
N ARG A 175 -6.96 20.04 11.10
CA ARG A 175 -7.06 18.75 11.81
C ARG A 175 -5.79 18.38 12.60
N ALA A 176 -4.63 18.89 12.19
CA ALA A 176 -3.35 18.54 12.79
C ALA A 176 -3.24 19.02 14.24
N THR A 177 -3.01 18.07 15.15
CA THR A 177 -2.78 18.34 16.58
C THR A 177 -1.29 18.42 16.93
N GLU A 178 -0.44 17.72 16.17
CA GLU A 178 1.00 17.65 16.43
C GLU A 178 1.72 18.94 15.98
N PRO A 179 2.48 19.63 16.86
CA PRO A 179 3.12 20.90 16.52
C PRO A 179 4.06 20.82 15.31
N SER A 180 4.81 19.72 15.16
CA SER A 180 5.72 19.49 14.04
C SER A 180 4.96 19.36 12.71
N GLN A 181 3.82 18.66 12.72
CA GLN A 181 2.96 18.52 11.55
C GLN A 181 2.36 19.87 11.15
N ARG A 182 1.85 20.65 12.11
CA ARG A 182 1.32 21.99 11.87
C ARG A 182 2.37 22.91 11.24
N GLN A 183 3.60 22.90 11.77
CA GLN A 183 4.71 23.68 11.22
C GLN A 183 5.07 23.28 9.78
N ALA A 184 5.07 21.98 9.48
CA ALA A 184 5.32 21.49 8.12
C ALA A 184 4.22 21.96 7.15
N LEU A 185 2.96 21.85 7.55
CA LEU A 185 1.80 22.29 6.76
C LEU A 185 1.81 23.81 6.52
N ASP A 186 2.08 24.61 7.56
CA ASP A 186 2.25 26.06 7.42
C ASP A 186 3.37 26.43 6.44
N THR A 187 4.45 25.66 6.44
CA THR A 187 5.60 25.88 5.55
C THR A 187 5.24 25.57 4.10
N ALA A 188 4.57 24.42 3.86
CA ALA A 188 4.07 24.05 2.54
C ALA A 188 3.06 25.11 2.01
N LEU A 189 2.10 25.52 2.84
CA LEU A 189 1.09 26.51 2.47
C LEU A 189 1.68 27.87 2.09
N LYS A 190 2.70 28.34 2.83
CA LYS A 190 3.41 29.58 2.48
C LYS A 190 4.06 29.49 1.10
N ALA A 191 4.68 28.35 0.77
CA ALA A 191 5.29 28.14 -0.53
C ALA A 191 4.23 28.12 -1.65
N LEU A 192 3.17 27.33 -1.49
CA LEU A 192 2.12 27.17 -2.51
C LEU A 192 1.35 28.47 -2.78
N LYS A 193 0.98 29.22 -1.74
CA LYS A 193 0.27 30.50 -1.91
C LYS A 193 1.10 31.57 -2.60
N GLY A 194 2.42 31.48 -2.49
CA GLY A 194 3.36 32.34 -3.21
C GLY A 194 3.67 31.91 -4.64
N TRP A 195 3.24 30.71 -5.05
CA TRP A 195 3.61 30.12 -6.33
C TRP A 195 2.97 30.88 -7.51
N LYS A 196 3.80 31.22 -8.50
CA LYS A 196 3.39 31.70 -9.84
C LYS A 196 4.14 30.89 -10.91
N PHE A 197 3.45 30.56 -12.00
CA PHE A 197 4.04 29.87 -13.16
C PHE A 197 4.67 30.86 -14.13
#